data_AF-A0A971MTA3-F1
#
_entry.id   AF-A0A971MTA3-F1
#
_cell.length_a   1.000
_cell.length_b   1.000
_cell.length_c   1.000
_cell.angle_alpha   90.00
_cell.angle_beta   90.00
_cell.angle_gamma   90.00
#
_symmetry.space_group_name_H-M   'P 1'
#
loop_
_entity.id
_entity.type
_entity.pdbx_description
1 polymer ?
#
loop_
_entity_poly.entity_id
_entity_poly.type
_entity_poly.pdbx_seq_one_letter_code
_entity_poly.pdbx_strand_id
1 'polypeptide(L)'
;MPKNPIAVVSSSRPLGLTIFLKCKLLNEFSKGNSKAREQLFASNGPFATFSGKLNAAFCAGWIDADVYHDVQIIRKIRNDCAHDVNPISLYDEHIRKLLEDFRVPYREYLDWGKLRAVSTDDSVIIYIGERPQDAKEDLYIPGVLTFRMSISVIVAVLVSNLGIPFSTEDPDTITVVTIPDYMKNAQ
;
A
#
# COMPACT_ATOMS: atom_id res chain seq x y z
N MET A 1 3.66 26.86 16.93
CA MET A 1 3.05 25.69 16.26
C MET A 1 4.08 24.58 16.20
N PRO A 2 3.83 23.38 16.74
CA PRO A 2 4.79 22.29 16.62
C PRO A 2 4.81 21.85 15.16
N LYS A 3 5.95 22.07 14.49
CA LYS A 3 6.29 21.43 13.21
C LYS A 3 6.29 19.94 13.51
N ASN A 4 5.32 19.19 12.99
CA ASN A 4 5.27 17.74 13.15
C ASN A 4 6.30 17.16 12.16
N PRO A 5 7.54 16.84 12.58
CA PRO A 5 8.50 16.24 11.66
C PRO A 5 8.03 14.80 11.55
N ILE A 6 7.57 14.39 10.37
CA ILE A 6 7.42 12.96 10.10
C ILE A 6 8.82 12.38 10.30
N ALA A 7 9.02 11.74 11.44
CA ALA A 7 10.23 11.05 11.78
C ALA A 7 10.38 9.94 10.75
N VAL A 8 11.22 10.22 9.74
CA VAL A 8 12.28 9.33 9.28
C VAL A 8 11.86 7.87 9.24
N VAL A 9 11.15 7.48 8.18
CA VAL A 9 11.33 6.13 7.61
C VAL A 9 12.57 6.21 6.72
N SER A 10 13.74 6.46 7.33
CA SER A 10 15.02 6.13 6.72
C SER A 10 15.55 4.85 7.36
N SER A 11 16.32 4.12 6.57
CA SER A 11 16.93 2.82 6.80
C SER A 11 16.05 1.58 6.57
N SER A 12 16.32 0.96 5.41
CA SER A 12 16.48 -0.50 5.20
C SER A 12 15.35 -1.48 5.53
N ARG A 13 14.16 -1.06 5.97
CA ARG A 13 13.02 -1.98 6.07
C ARG A 13 12.40 -2.21 4.68
N PRO A 14 12.39 -3.46 4.17
CA PRO A 14 11.67 -3.76 2.93
C PRO A 14 10.22 -3.35 3.13
N LEU A 15 9.68 -2.63 2.13
CA LEU A 15 8.26 -2.29 2.08
C LEU A 15 7.46 -3.58 2.33
N GLY A 16 6.50 -3.57 3.26
CA GLY A 16 5.74 -4.77 3.64
C GLY A 16 5.19 -5.55 2.43
N LEU A 17 4.84 -4.84 1.35
CA LEU A 17 4.47 -5.40 0.03
C LEU A 17 5.47 -6.42 -0.52
N THR A 18 6.77 -6.20 -0.30
CA THR A 18 7.86 -7.10 -0.75
C THR A 18 7.75 -8.47 -0.09
N ILE A 19 7.33 -8.52 1.18
CA ILE A 19 7.21 -9.76 1.95
C ILE A 19 6.09 -10.61 1.34
N PHE A 20 4.92 -10.03 1.07
CA PHE A 20 3.80 -10.75 0.47
C PHE A 20 4.15 -11.33 -0.90
N LEU A 21 4.77 -10.53 -1.78
CA LEU A 21 5.23 -11.00 -3.08
C LEU A 21 6.28 -12.09 -2.97
N LYS A 22 7.25 -11.95 -2.05
CA LYS A 22 8.28 -12.96 -1.80
C LYS A 22 7.67 -14.27 -1.30
N CYS A 23 6.73 -14.20 -0.35
CA CYS A 23 6.04 -15.38 0.18
C CYS A 23 5.28 -16.14 -0.92
N LYS A 24 4.52 -15.41 -1.75
CA LYS A 24 3.82 -16.03 -2.89
C LYS A 24 4.81 -16.70 -3.84
N LEU A 25 5.87 -16.01 -4.25
CA LEU A 25 6.88 -16.57 -5.16
C LEU A 25 7.55 -17.81 -4.56
N LEU A 26 7.92 -17.78 -3.28
CA LEU A 26 8.52 -18.93 -2.62
C LEU A 26 7.60 -20.15 -2.58
N ASN A 27 6.30 -19.93 -2.38
CA ASN A 27 5.30 -21.00 -2.43
C ASN A 27 5.18 -21.62 -3.83
N GLU A 28 5.08 -20.78 -4.86
CA GLU A 28 4.89 -21.21 -6.25
C GLU A 28 6.16 -21.88 -6.82
N PHE A 29 7.33 -21.38 -6.43
CA PHE A 29 8.65 -21.94 -6.77
C PHE A 29 9.22 -22.85 -5.67
N SER A 30 8.35 -23.59 -4.98
CA SER A 30 8.73 -24.49 -3.88
C SER A 30 9.45 -25.76 -4.34
N LYS A 31 9.35 -26.10 -5.63
CA LYS A 31 9.98 -27.29 -6.23
C LYS A 31 11.47 -27.04 -6.57
N GLY A 32 12.21 -28.13 -6.81
CA GLY A 32 13.63 -28.09 -7.13
C GLY A 32 14.54 -28.16 -5.90
N ASN A 33 15.86 -28.07 -6.10
CA ASN A 33 16.83 -28.09 -5.00
C ASN A 33 17.00 -26.70 -4.37
N SER A 34 17.50 -26.65 -3.13
CA SER A 34 17.68 -25.41 -2.37
C SER A 34 18.53 -24.38 -3.11
N LYS A 35 19.67 -24.80 -3.68
CA LYS A 35 20.60 -23.92 -4.40
C LYS A 35 19.94 -23.21 -5.58
N ALA A 36 19.16 -23.91 -6.39
CA ALA A 36 18.44 -23.33 -7.51
C ALA A 36 17.38 -22.31 -7.04
N ARG A 37 16.67 -22.60 -5.95
CA ARG A 37 15.68 -21.68 -5.37
C ARG A 37 16.34 -20.43 -4.78
N GLU A 38 17.45 -20.58 -4.06
CA GLU A 38 18.24 -19.46 -3.53
C GLU A 38 18.71 -18.53 -4.66
N GLN A 39 19.16 -19.09 -5.78
CA GLN A 39 19.57 -18.32 -6.95
C GLN A 39 18.45 -17.47 -7.56
N LEU A 40 17.17 -17.85 -7.42
CA LEU A 40 16.06 -17.03 -7.89
C LEU A 40 15.98 -15.68 -7.17
N PHE A 41 16.38 -15.63 -5.90
CA PHE A 41 16.31 -14.45 -5.04
C PHE A 41 17.68 -13.83 -4.73
N ALA A 42 18.76 -14.40 -5.24
CA ALA A 42 20.11 -13.84 -5.16
C ALA A 42 20.15 -12.44 -5.80
N SER A 43 21.21 -11.67 -5.53
CA SER A 43 21.33 -10.27 -5.99
C SER A 43 21.24 -10.08 -7.51
N ASN A 44 21.61 -11.09 -8.29
CA ASN A 44 21.51 -11.15 -9.75
C ASN A 44 20.36 -12.06 -10.24
N GLY A 45 19.54 -12.57 -9.33
CA GLY A 45 18.43 -13.45 -9.63
C GLY A 45 17.20 -12.72 -10.20
N PRO A 46 16.30 -13.44 -10.88
CA PRO A 46 15.08 -12.86 -11.47
C PRO A 46 14.17 -12.15 -10.44
N PHE A 47 14.20 -12.58 -9.17
CA PHE A 47 13.39 -12.02 -8.09
C PHE A 47 14.21 -11.19 -7.10
N ALA A 48 15.41 -10.74 -7.46
CA ALA A 48 16.28 -9.91 -6.62
C ALA A 48 15.56 -8.63 -6.16
N THR A 49 14.98 -7.91 -7.12
CA THR A 49 14.38 -6.59 -6.88
C THR A 49 12.90 -6.68 -6.56
N PHE A 50 12.36 -5.65 -5.89
CA PHE A 50 10.91 -5.50 -5.70
C PHE A 50 10.18 -5.49 -7.04
N SER A 51 10.69 -4.74 -8.01
CA SER A 51 10.14 -4.64 -9.37
C SER A 51 10.07 -5.99 -10.05
N GLY A 52 11.13 -6.81 -9.95
CA GLY A 52 11.15 -8.16 -10.53
C GLY A 52 10.06 -9.06 -9.93
N LYS A 53 9.89 -9.02 -8.59
CA LYS A 53 8.83 -9.76 -7.91
C LYS A 53 7.43 -9.30 -8.32
N LEU A 54 7.21 -7.99 -8.42
CA LEU A 54 5.92 -7.40 -8.79
C LEU A 54 5.55 -7.71 -10.24
N ASN A 55 6.51 -7.59 -11.16
CA ASN A 55 6.32 -7.96 -12.57
C ASN A 55 6.00 -9.45 -12.71
N ALA A 56 6.69 -10.31 -11.96
CA ALA A 56 6.40 -11.74 -11.95
C ALA A 56 4.97 -12.04 -11.49
N ALA A 57 4.51 -11.40 -10.41
CA ALA A 57 3.15 -11.57 -9.91
C ALA A 57 2.09 -11.09 -10.93
N PHE A 58 2.33 -9.97 -11.60
CA PHE A 58 1.43 -9.46 -12.63
C PHE A 58 1.39 -10.36 -13.86
N CYS A 59 2.55 -10.74 -14.40
CA CYS A 59 2.62 -11.63 -15.56
C CYS A 59 2.08 -13.04 -15.29
N ALA A 60 2.19 -13.51 -14.04
CA ALA A 60 1.60 -14.78 -13.61
C ALA A 60 0.08 -14.71 -13.37
N GLY A 61 -0.52 -13.52 -13.48
CA GLY A 61 -1.96 -13.31 -13.27
C GLY A 61 -2.40 -13.36 -11.81
N TRP A 62 -1.48 -13.25 -10.85
CA TRP A 62 -1.82 -13.26 -9.42
C TRP A 62 -2.32 -11.91 -8.92
N ILE A 63 -2.04 -10.84 -9.65
CA ILE A 63 -2.55 -9.49 -9.36
C ILE A 63 -3.08 -8.89 -10.64
N ASP A 64 -4.15 -8.10 -10.50
CA ASP A 64 -4.74 -7.37 -11.62
C ASP A 64 -3.95 -6.08 -11.96
N ALA A 65 -4.37 -5.42 -13.04
CA ALA A 65 -3.71 -4.23 -13.56
C ALA A 65 -3.83 -3.01 -12.63
N ASP A 66 -4.88 -2.90 -11.83
CA ASP A 66 -5.08 -1.79 -10.89
C ASP A 66 -4.14 -1.95 -9.69
N VAL A 67 -4.04 -3.16 -9.14
CA VAL A 67 -3.09 -3.47 -8.07
C VAL A 67 -1.65 -3.24 -8.54
N TYR A 68 -1.31 -3.73 -9.73
CA TYR A 68 0.02 -3.50 -10.30
C TYR A 68 0.31 -2.00 -10.45
N HIS A 69 -0.64 -1.22 -10.96
CA HIS A 69 -0.53 0.22 -11.12
C HIS A 69 -0.28 0.93 -9.79
N ASP A 70 -1.14 0.71 -8.79
CA ASP A 70 -1.08 1.42 -7.52
C ASP A 70 0.18 1.09 -6.72
N VAL A 71 0.62 -0.17 -6.78
CA VAL A 71 1.85 -0.59 -6.14
C VAL A 71 3.08 0.07 -6.79
N GLN A 72 3.06 0.34 -8.09
CA GLN A 72 4.11 1.11 -8.77
C GLN A 72 4.12 2.57 -8.31
N ILE A 73 2.94 3.18 -8.12
CA ILE A 73 2.82 4.53 -7.56
C ILE A 73 3.39 4.57 -6.14
N ILE A 74 3.01 3.62 -5.27
CA ILE A 74 3.55 3.53 -3.89
C ILE A 74 5.07 3.42 -3.92
N ARG A 75 5.63 2.60 -4.83
CA ARG A 75 7.08 2.49 -5.01
C ARG A 75 7.72 3.82 -5.40
N LYS A 76 7.08 4.57 -6.31
CA LYS A 76 7.55 5.89 -6.74
C LYS A 76 7.56 6.87 -5.56
N ILE A 77 6.45 7.00 -4.84
CA ILE A 77 6.35 7.85 -3.64
C ILE A 77 7.45 7.50 -2.64
N ARG A 78 7.67 6.20 -2.36
CA ARG A 78 8.74 5.74 -1.45
C ARG A 78 10.14 6.15 -1.93
N ASN A 79 10.39 6.04 -3.23
CA ASN A 79 11.68 6.39 -3.82
C ASN A 79 11.92 7.89 -3.76
N ASP A 80 10.90 8.69 -4.08
CA ASP A 80 10.97 10.14 -3.97
C ASP A 80 11.33 10.52 -2.52
N CYS A 81 10.63 9.95 -1.52
CA CYS A 81 10.95 10.16 -0.10
C CYS A 81 12.37 9.73 0.32
N ALA A 82 12.99 8.78 -0.39
CA ALA A 82 14.29 8.22 -0.05
C ALA A 82 15.46 8.94 -0.75
N HIS A 83 15.20 9.60 -1.88
CA HIS A 83 16.23 10.20 -2.74
C HIS A 83 16.29 11.72 -2.65
N ASP A 84 15.28 12.37 -2.10
CA ASP A 84 15.25 13.83 -2.05
C ASP A 84 16.00 14.40 -0.84
N VAL A 85 16.81 15.43 -1.09
CA VAL A 85 17.60 16.13 -0.05
C VAL A 85 16.69 17.04 0.78
N ASN A 86 15.54 17.44 0.21
CA ASN A 86 14.52 18.22 0.88
C ASN A 86 13.42 17.29 1.43
N PRO A 87 12.82 17.61 2.58
CA PRO A 87 11.72 16.81 3.13
C PRO A 87 10.51 16.87 2.19
N ILE A 88 10.24 15.76 1.50
CA ILE A 88 9.01 15.59 0.73
C ILE A 88 7.81 15.56 1.67
N SER A 89 6.79 16.31 1.30
CA SER A 89 5.54 16.42 2.03
C SER A 89 4.42 15.74 1.27
N LEU A 90 3.50 15.09 1.98
CA LEU A 90 2.24 14.62 1.37
C LEU A 90 1.33 15.76 0.91
N TYR A 91 1.70 17.01 1.20
CA TYR A 91 1.07 18.23 0.68
C TYR A 91 1.68 18.70 -0.65
N ASP A 92 2.78 18.11 -1.10
CA ASP A 92 3.40 18.49 -2.37
C ASP A 92 2.47 18.12 -3.52
N GLU A 93 2.30 19.03 -4.47
CA GLU A 93 1.35 18.88 -5.57
C GLU A 93 1.58 17.60 -6.38
N HIS A 94 2.85 17.21 -6.56
CA HIS A 94 3.21 16.00 -7.28
C HIS A 94 2.78 14.72 -6.53
N ILE A 95 2.89 14.69 -5.19
CA ILE A 95 2.41 13.57 -4.38
C ILE A 95 0.89 13.52 -4.43
N ARG A 96 0.21 14.66 -4.31
CA ARG A 96 -1.27 14.71 -4.41
C ARG A 96 -1.77 14.12 -5.72
N LYS A 97 -1.16 14.48 -6.85
CA LYS A 97 -1.50 13.91 -8.16
C LYS A 97 -1.30 12.40 -8.21
N LEU A 98 -0.20 11.89 -7.64
CA LEU A 98 0.04 10.45 -7.54
C LEU A 98 -1.03 9.73 -6.69
N LEU A 99 -1.50 10.35 -5.61
CA LEU A 99 -2.58 9.78 -4.78
C LEU A 99 -3.93 9.78 -5.49
N GLU A 100 -4.18 10.79 -6.33
CA GLU A 100 -5.40 10.90 -7.15
C GLU A 100 -5.44 9.88 -8.29
N ASP A 101 -4.27 9.41 -8.74
CA ASP A 101 -4.11 8.42 -9.81
C ASP A 101 -4.27 6.96 -9.33
N PHE A 102 -4.42 6.72 -8.01
CA PHE A 102 -4.72 5.38 -7.52
C PHE A 102 -5.98 4.82 -8.16
N ARG A 103 -6.10 3.49 -8.30
CA ARG A 103 -7.19 2.82 -9.01
C ARG A 103 -7.95 1.87 -8.11
N VAL A 104 -7.24 1.08 -7.31
CA VAL A 104 -7.83 0.11 -6.37
C VAL A 104 -8.78 0.83 -5.40
N PRO A 105 -8.40 1.95 -4.74
CA PRO A 105 -9.33 2.65 -3.88
C PRO A 105 -10.59 3.14 -4.60
N TYR A 106 -10.52 3.63 -5.84
CA TYR A 106 -11.72 4.02 -6.62
C TYR A 106 -12.57 2.83 -7.04
N ARG A 107 -11.95 1.68 -7.28
CA ARG A 107 -12.66 0.46 -7.62
C ARG A 107 -13.40 -0.12 -6.42
N GLU A 108 -12.73 -0.18 -5.27
CA GLU A 108 -13.29 -0.74 -4.03
C GLU A 108 -14.24 0.24 -3.33
N TYR A 109 -13.96 1.54 -3.44
CA TYR A 109 -14.86 2.61 -3.02
C TYR A 109 -15.27 3.43 -4.24
N LEU A 110 -16.50 3.23 -4.71
CA LEU A 110 -17.13 3.93 -5.85
C LEU A 110 -16.94 5.47 -5.85
N ASP A 111 -16.63 6.05 -4.70
CA ASP A 111 -16.54 7.49 -4.48
C ASP A 111 -15.20 7.95 -3.88
N TRP A 112 -14.16 7.12 -4.00
CA TRP A 112 -12.80 7.58 -3.74
C TRP A 112 -12.50 8.85 -4.55
N GLY A 113 -11.80 9.82 -3.95
CA GLY A 113 -11.56 11.14 -4.56
C GLY A 113 -12.75 12.12 -4.52
N LYS A 114 -13.97 11.69 -4.18
CA LYS A 114 -15.13 12.58 -3.92
C LYS A 114 -15.38 12.83 -2.43
N LEU A 115 -14.54 12.28 -1.57
CA LEU A 115 -14.65 12.45 -0.13
C LEU A 115 -14.59 13.95 0.21
N ARG A 116 -15.62 14.44 0.89
CA ARG A 116 -15.68 15.81 1.42
C ARG A 116 -15.87 15.72 2.92
N ALA A 117 -15.38 16.73 3.64
CA ALA A 117 -15.63 16.86 5.05
C ALA A 117 -16.25 18.23 5.33
N VAL A 118 -17.20 18.28 6.25
CA VAL A 118 -17.82 19.52 6.72
C VAL A 118 -17.92 19.51 8.24
N SER A 119 -17.91 20.69 8.85
CA SER A 119 -18.28 20.87 10.25
C SER A 119 -19.78 21.07 10.40
N THR A 120 -20.32 20.63 11.53
CA THR A 120 -21.66 20.95 12.03
C THR A 120 -21.52 21.70 13.37
N ASP A 121 -22.62 21.93 14.09
CA ASP A 121 -22.56 22.49 15.45
C ASP A 121 -21.71 21.64 16.40
N ASP A 122 -21.87 20.31 16.35
CA ASP A 122 -21.32 19.40 17.38
C ASP A 122 -20.41 18.30 16.80
N SER A 123 -20.25 18.21 15.48
CA SER A 123 -19.55 17.09 14.85
C SER A 123 -18.87 17.43 13.51
N VAL A 124 -18.04 16.50 13.05
CA VAL A 124 -17.47 16.50 11.69
C VAL A 124 -18.13 15.39 10.89
N ILE A 125 -18.67 15.75 9.72
CA ILE A 125 -19.27 14.79 8.80
C ILE A 125 -18.32 14.59 7.62
N ILE A 126 -17.91 13.35 7.38
CA ILE A 126 -17.24 12.92 6.16
C ILE A 126 -18.30 12.29 5.26
N TYR A 127 -18.47 12.81 4.06
CA TYR A 127 -19.56 12.43 3.18
C TYR A 127 -19.13 12.35 1.71
N ILE A 128 -20.02 11.77 0.94
CA ILE A 128 -19.94 11.61 -0.50
C ILE A 128 -21.30 12.08 -1.06
N GLY A 129 -21.29 12.82 -2.17
CA GLY A 129 -22.51 13.27 -2.85
C GLY A 129 -22.98 14.65 -2.41
N GLU A 130 -24.27 14.77 -2.05
CA GLU A 130 -24.88 16.04 -1.66
C GLU A 130 -24.38 16.52 -0.30
N ARG A 131 -24.20 17.84 -0.17
CA ARG A 131 -23.73 18.48 1.06
C ARG A 131 -24.79 18.33 2.16
N PRO A 132 -24.44 17.89 3.39
CA PRO A 132 -25.35 17.87 4.52
C PRO A 132 -26.00 19.24 4.75
N GLN A 133 -27.30 19.27 5.08
CA GLN A 133 -28.05 20.53 5.23
C GLN A 133 -27.60 21.35 6.46
N ASP A 134 -27.08 20.67 7.48
CA ASP A 134 -26.53 21.21 8.72
C ASP A 134 -25.03 21.58 8.61
N ALA A 135 -24.45 21.47 7.41
CA ALA A 135 -23.05 21.77 7.16
C ALA A 135 -22.77 23.28 7.28
N LYS A 136 -21.86 23.65 8.18
CA LYS A 136 -21.38 25.02 8.34
C LYS A 136 -20.22 25.32 7.40
N GLU A 137 -19.06 24.69 7.62
CA GLU A 137 -17.83 24.98 6.88
C GLU A 137 -17.30 23.73 6.19
N ASP A 138 -16.66 23.91 5.04
CA ASP A 138 -15.89 22.84 4.41
C ASP A 138 -14.57 22.63 5.15
N LEU A 139 -14.29 21.38 5.47
CA LEU A 139 -13.06 20.95 6.12
C LEU A 139 -12.13 20.32 5.11
N TYR A 140 -10.86 20.69 5.20
CA TYR A 140 -9.80 20.06 4.43
C TYR A 140 -9.53 18.65 4.98
N ILE A 141 -9.65 17.64 4.13
CA ILE A 141 -9.23 16.28 4.45
C ILE A 141 -7.72 16.19 4.22
N PRO A 142 -6.91 15.91 5.27
CA PRO A 142 -5.47 15.81 5.11
C PRO A 142 -5.10 14.70 4.12
N GLY A 143 -4.22 14.98 3.16
CA GLY A 143 -3.70 13.96 2.23
C GLY A 143 -3.06 12.75 2.95
N VAL A 144 -2.57 12.94 4.18
CA VAL A 144 -2.10 11.86 5.08
C VAL A 144 -3.22 10.85 5.37
N LEU A 145 -4.43 11.31 5.65
CA LEU A 145 -5.58 10.44 5.94
C LEU A 145 -5.98 9.67 4.68
N THR A 146 -6.10 10.38 3.55
CA THR A 146 -6.38 9.79 2.23
C THR A 146 -5.36 8.69 1.90
N PHE A 147 -4.07 8.99 2.01
CA PHE A 147 -2.99 8.03 1.75
C PHE A 147 -3.05 6.80 2.66
N ARG A 148 -3.27 7.00 3.97
CA ARG A 148 -3.38 5.90 4.95
C ARG A 148 -4.55 4.97 4.64
N MET A 149 -5.68 5.54 4.25
CA MET A 149 -6.86 4.75 3.84
C MET A 149 -6.59 4.03 2.51
N SER A 150 -6.00 4.70 1.50
CA SER A 150 -5.67 4.06 0.21
C SER A 150 -4.76 2.86 0.38
N ILE A 151 -3.64 3.03 1.10
CA ILE A 151 -2.64 1.98 1.22
C ILE A 151 -3.24 0.76 1.89
N SER A 152 -4.04 0.97 2.95
CA SER A 152 -4.67 -0.14 3.67
C SER A 152 -5.51 -1.01 2.73
N VAL A 153 -6.28 -0.37 1.83
CA VAL A 153 -7.12 -1.07 0.86
C VAL A 153 -6.30 -1.71 -0.26
N ILE A 154 -5.31 -0.99 -0.80
CA ILE A 154 -4.38 -1.55 -1.80
C ILE A 154 -3.66 -2.79 -1.25
N VAL A 155 -3.22 -2.75 0.01
CA VAL A 155 -2.59 -3.88 0.69
C VAL A 155 -3.58 -5.04 0.88
N ALA A 156 -4.80 -4.75 1.34
CA ALA A 156 -5.82 -5.77 1.55
C ALA A 156 -6.16 -6.50 0.24
N VAL A 157 -6.39 -5.76 -0.84
CA VAL A 157 -6.66 -6.32 -2.18
C VAL A 157 -5.46 -7.09 -2.70
N LEU A 158 -4.23 -6.56 -2.55
CA LEU A 158 -3.01 -7.29 -2.94
C LEU A 158 -2.92 -8.64 -2.22
N VAL A 159 -3.07 -8.64 -0.90
CA VAL A 159 -2.96 -9.85 -0.06
C VAL A 159 -4.05 -10.86 -0.43
N SER A 160 -5.28 -10.38 -0.66
CA SER A 160 -6.41 -11.19 -1.15
C SER A 160 -6.11 -11.82 -2.52
N ASN A 161 -5.65 -11.03 -3.49
CA ASN A 161 -5.25 -11.48 -4.82
C ASN A 161 -4.14 -12.55 -4.77
N LEU A 162 -3.19 -12.41 -3.83
CA LEU A 162 -2.13 -13.39 -3.62
C LEU A 162 -2.60 -14.66 -2.89
N GLY A 163 -3.83 -14.69 -2.38
CA GLY A 163 -4.39 -15.81 -1.62
C GLY A 163 -3.75 -15.97 -0.23
N ILE A 164 -3.30 -14.88 0.38
CA ILE A 164 -2.67 -14.89 1.70
C ILE A 164 -3.76 -14.60 2.76
N PRO A 165 -3.94 -15.47 3.78
CA PRO A 165 -4.96 -15.28 4.80
C PRO A 165 -4.64 -14.13 5.77
N PHE A 166 -5.68 -13.53 6.35
CA PHE A 166 -5.61 -12.47 7.37
C PHE A 166 -6.36 -12.90 8.64
N SER A 167 -5.89 -12.46 9.80
CA SER A 167 -6.57 -12.61 11.09
C SER A 167 -6.51 -11.32 11.92
N THR A 168 -7.45 -11.14 12.82
CA THR A 168 -7.50 -10.00 13.75
C THR A 168 -7.52 -10.56 15.16
N GLU A 169 -6.35 -10.74 15.77
CA GLU A 169 -6.23 -11.32 17.12
C GLU A 169 -5.96 -10.29 18.21
N ASP A 170 -5.48 -9.09 17.87
CA ASP A 170 -5.06 -8.06 18.82
C ASP A 170 -5.91 -6.78 18.67
N PRO A 171 -6.58 -6.30 19.74
CA PRO A 171 -7.39 -5.07 19.72
C PRO A 171 -6.61 -3.79 19.40
N ASP A 172 -5.28 -3.77 19.55
CA ASP A 172 -4.43 -2.63 19.16
C ASP A 172 -3.98 -2.70 17.68
N THR A 173 -4.40 -3.72 16.93
CA THR A 173 -4.02 -3.92 15.53
C THR A 173 -5.22 -3.78 14.59
N ILE A 174 -5.06 -2.98 13.52
CA ILE A 174 -6.10 -2.85 12.48
C ILE A 174 -6.28 -4.17 11.72
N THR A 175 -5.19 -4.90 11.47
CA THR A 175 -5.18 -6.22 10.81
C THR A 175 -3.81 -6.87 10.98
N VAL A 176 -3.79 -8.18 11.26
CA VAL A 176 -2.57 -9.00 11.21
C VAL A 176 -2.64 -9.88 9.96
N VAL A 177 -1.67 -9.74 9.05
CA VAL A 177 -1.54 -10.65 7.92
C VAL A 177 -0.62 -11.79 8.31
N THR A 178 -1.19 -12.95 8.59
CA THR A 178 -0.43 -14.14 8.98
C THR A 178 0.06 -14.86 7.74
N ILE A 179 1.38 -14.86 7.53
CA ILE A 179 2.00 -15.71 6.51
C ILE A 179 1.73 -17.17 6.91
N PRO A 180 1.11 -18.00 6.06
CA PRO A 180 0.81 -19.40 6.40
C PRO A 180 2.07 -20.22 6.68
N ASP A 181 2.00 -21.22 7.55
CA ASP A 181 3.17 -22.06 7.90
C ASP A 181 3.80 -22.76 6.70
N TYR A 182 3.00 -23.17 5.71
CA TYR A 182 3.50 -23.73 4.46
C TYR A 182 4.29 -22.72 3.62
N MET A 183 4.10 -21.41 3.83
CA MET A 183 4.91 -20.33 3.23
C MET A 183 6.10 -19.91 4.11
N LYS A 184 6.13 -20.26 5.41
CA LYS A 184 7.22 -19.92 6.34
C LYS A 184 8.46 -20.80 6.13
N ASN A 185 8.29 -22.05 5.72
CA ASN A 185 9.37 -23.03 5.50
C ASN A 185 10.19 -22.82 4.21
N ALA A 186 9.99 -21.70 3.54
CA ALA A 186 10.73 -21.33 2.34
C ALA A 186 11.83 -20.28 2.63
N GLN A 187 12.20 -20.09 3.91
CA GLN A 187 13.37 -19.33 4.33
C GLN A 187 14.67 -20.12 4.14
#